data_AF-A0AA41VDA5-F1
#
_entry.id   AF-A0AA41VDA5-F1
#
_cell.length_a   1.000
_cell.length_b   1.000
_cell.length_c   1.000
_cell.angle_alpha   90.00
_cell.angle_beta   90.00
_cell.angle_gamma   90.00
#
_symmetry.space_group_name_H-M   'P 1'
#
loop_
_entity.id
_entity.type
_entity.pdbx_description
1 polymer ?
#
loop_
_entity_poly.entity_id
_entity_poly.type
_entity_poly.pdbx_seq_one_letter_code
_entity_poly.pdbx_strand_id
1 'polypeptide(L)'
;MTKGMLAQGELSPFMNMSSALAAIDYIVSLSSDVLLASHGGNMGSAMQGHRAYAGHRKYVKPNKRKMIPYFDQETTKFNSHEEFSGIMR
;
A
#
# COMPACT_ATOMS: atom_id res chain seq x y z
N MET A 1 -12.57 3.06 -3.27
CA MET A 1 -13.01 1.88 -4.04
C MET A 1 -12.25 0.67 -3.53
N THR A 2 -12.90 -0.46 -3.25
CA THR A 2 -12.23 -1.68 -2.73
C THR A 2 -12.25 -2.79 -3.78
N LYS A 3 -11.33 -3.77 -3.66
CA LYS A 3 -11.26 -4.92 -4.58
C LYS A 3 -12.59 -5.68 -4.69
N GLY A 4 -13.34 -5.79 -3.58
CA GLY A 4 -14.66 -6.43 -3.57
C GLY A 4 -15.71 -5.68 -4.39
N MET A 5 -15.67 -4.34 -4.45
CA MET A 5 -16.57 -3.56 -5.29
C MET A 5 -16.28 -3.75 -6.78
N LEU A 6 -15.01 -3.95 -7.14
CA LEU A 6 -14.56 -4.17 -8.51
C LEU A 6 -14.78 -5.60 -9.01
N ALA A 7 -14.91 -6.57 -8.09
CA ALA A 7 -15.06 -8.00 -8.40
C ALA A 7 -16.30 -8.33 -9.24
N GLN A 8 -17.39 -7.58 -9.05
CA GLN A 8 -18.63 -7.74 -9.82
C GLN A 8 -18.63 -6.95 -11.14
N GLY A 9 -17.59 -6.15 -11.38
CA GLY A 9 -17.44 -5.31 -12.57
C GLY A 9 -16.16 -5.65 -13.34
N GLU A 10 -15.27 -4.69 -13.46
CA GLU A 10 -14.06 -4.76 -14.30
C GLU A 10 -13.10 -5.91 -13.94
N LEU A 11 -13.13 -6.41 -12.70
CA LEU A 11 -12.30 -7.56 -12.29
C LEU A 11 -12.97 -8.92 -12.49
N SER A 12 -14.25 -8.97 -12.86
CA SER A 12 -15.00 -10.22 -13.07
C SER A 12 -14.26 -11.25 -13.95
N PRO A 13 -13.65 -10.87 -15.09
CA PRO A 13 -12.91 -11.81 -15.94
C PRO A 13 -11.66 -12.41 -15.28
N PHE A 14 -11.12 -11.77 -14.25
CA PHE A 14 -9.85 -12.13 -13.61
C PHE A 14 -10.02 -12.81 -12.26
N MET A 15 -11.24 -13.01 -11.77
CA MET A 15 -11.52 -13.46 -10.39
C MET A 15 -10.83 -14.77 -9.99
N ASN A 16 -10.60 -15.67 -10.95
CA ASN A 16 -9.92 -16.95 -10.73
C ASN A 16 -8.47 -16.97 -11.23
N MET A 17 -7.91 -15.81 -11.58
CA MET A 17 -6.57 -15.66 -12.14
C MET A 17 -5.68 -14.88 -11.17
N SER A 18 -5.14 -15.57 -10.18
CA SER A 18 -4.34 -14.96 -9.10
C SER A 18 -3.15 -14.13 -9.63
N SER A 19 -2.42 -14.66 -10.62
CA SER A 19 -1.30 -13.93 -11.25
C SER A 19 -1.76 -12.67 -11.99
N ALA A 20 -2.90 -12.71 -12.69
CA ALA A 20 -3.44 -11.55 -13.38
C ALA A 20 -3.91 -10.49 -12.37
N LEU A 21 -4.61 -10.89 -11.30
CA LEU A 21 -5.00 -9.97 -10.23
C LEU A 21 -3.79 -9.35 -9.54
N ALA A 22 -2.71 -10.10 -9.31
CA ALA A 22 -1.47 -9.57 -8.76
C ALA A 22 -0.79 -8.57 -9.71
N ALA A 23 -0.82 -8.81 -11.02
CA ALA A 23 -0.31 -7.88 -12.02
C ALA A 23 -1.13 -6.58 -12.05
N ILE A 24 -2.46 -6.66 -11.93
CA ILE A 24 -3.34 -5.48 -11.82
C ILE A 24 -3.01 -4.70 -10.54
N ASP A 25 -2.93 -5.38 -9.39
CA ASP A 25 -2.56 -4.76 -8.10
C ASP A 25 -1.20 -4.05 -8.21
N TYR A 26 -0.24 -4.61 -8.96
CA TYR A 26 1.08 -4.02 -9.22
C TYR A 26 1.00 -2.76 -10.09
N ILE A 27 0.29 -2.80 -11.22
CA ILE A 27 0.18 -1.66 -12.15
C ILE A 27 -0.50 -0.48 -11.47
N VAL A 28 -1.59 -0.73 -10.74
CA VAL A 28 -2.32 0.29 -9.98
C VAL A 28 -1.43 0.90 -8.90
N SER A 29 -0.69 0.06 -8.15
CA SER A 29 0.25 0.51 -7.11
C SER A 29 1.44 1.30 -7.66
N LEU A 30 1.91 0.98 -8.87
CA LEU A 30 2.97 1.73 -9.54
C LEU A 30 2.48 3.11 -9.99
N SER A 31 1.23 3.17 -10.45
CA SER A 31 0.62 4.39 -10.98
C SER A 31 0.26 5.40 -9.90
N SER A 32 0.20 5.01 -8.63
CA SER A 32 -0.12 5.91 -7.51
C SER A 32 1.01 6.91 -7.21
N ASP A 33 0.63 8.08 -6.67
CA ASP A 33 1.59 9.11 -6.23
C ASP A 33 2.41 8.64 -5.02
N VAL A 34 1.76 7.94 -4.09
CA VAL A 34 2.36 7.39 -2.88
C VAL A 34 1.96 5.94 -2.71
N LEU A 35 2.92 5.08 -2.35
CA LEU A 35 2.67 3.68 -2.01
C LEU A 35 3.02 3.44 -0.53
N LEU A 36 2.07 2.89 0.23
CA LEU A 36 2.27 2.41 1.60
C LEU A 36 2.43 0.90 1.57
N ALA A 37 3.65 0.41 1.76
CA ALA A 37 3.92 -1.02 1.70
C ALA A 37 3.57 -1.72 3.01
N SER A 38 2.64 -2.67 2.93
CA SER A 38 2.28 -3.50 4.08
C SER A 38 3.35 -4.54 4.41
N HIS A 39 4.10 -5.06 3.44
CA HIS A 39 5.15 -6.07 3.69
C HIS A 39 6.28 -5.96 2.66
N GLY A 40 7.51 -6.23 3.08
CA GLY A 40 8.69 -6.23 2.19
C GLY A 40 8.88 -7.54 1.41
N GLY A 41 7.79 -8.20 1.00
CA GLY A 41 7.87 -9.41 0.17
C GLY A 41 8.26 -9.10 -1.27
N ASN A 42 8.25 -10.12 -2.15
CA ASN A 42 8.68 -9.99 -3.56
C ASN A 42 8.04 -8.81 -4.29
N MET A 43 6.73 -8.62 -4.13
CA MET A 43 6.01 -7.48 -4.72
C MET A 43 6.51 -6.13 -4.19
N GLY A 44 6.74 -6.04 -2.87
CA GLY A 44 7.23 -4.82 -2.22
C GLY A 44 8.63 -4.45 -2.72
N SER A 45 9.54 -5.43 -2.78
CA SER A 45 10.89 -5.24 -3.31
C SER A 45 10.88 -4.82 -4.79
N ALA A 46 10.07 -5.50 -5.61
CA ALA A 46 9.91 -5.14 -7.02
C ALA A 46 9.32 -3.72 -7.19
N MET A 47 8.38 -3.33 -6.33
CA MET A 47 7.79 -1.98 -6.35
C MET A 47 8.74 -0.90 -5.88
N GLN A 48 9.53 -1.17 -4.84
CA GLN A 48 10.55 -0.23 -4.39
C GLN A 48 11.56 0.06 -5.50
N GLY A 49 12.07 -0.98 -6.18
CA GLY A 49 12.99 -0.82 -7.31
C GLY A 49 12.36 -0.09 -8.49
N HIS A 50 11.16 -0.50 -8.92
CA HIS A 50 10.50 0.10 -10.08
C HIS A 50 10.13 1.57 -9.82
N ARG A 51 9.62 1.91 -8.63
CA ARG A 51 9.32 3.31 -8.26
C ARG A 51 10.58 4.16 -8.15
N ALA A 52 11.69 3.59 -7.68
CA ALA A 52 12.98 4.27 -7.69
C ALA A 52 13.44 4.59 -9.12
N TYR A 53 13.33 3.62 -10.03
CA TYR A 53 13.67 3.81 -11.44
C TYR A 53 12.74 4.78 -12.17
N ALA A 54 11.43 4.75 -11.91
CA ALA A 54 10.41 5.56 -12.57
C ALA A 54 10.33 7.01 -12.04
N GLY A 55 11.47 7.62 -11.72
CA GLY A 55 11.58 8.99 -11.22
C GLY A 55 11.46 9.12 -9.70
N HIS A 56 11.96 8.13 -8.94
CA HIS A 56 11.97 8.16 -7.48
C HIS A 56 10.60 8.44 -6.84
N ARG A 57 9.55 7.76 -7.33
CA ARG A 57 8.20 7.92 -6.79
C ARG A 57 8.13 7.49 -5.33
N LYS A 58 7.31 8.18 -4.53
CA LYS A 58 7.25 7.97 -3.07
C LYS A 58 6.86 6.54 -2.70
N TYR A 59 7.65 5.93 -1.82
CA TYR A 59 7.43 4.61 -1.24
C TYR A 59 7.64 4.73 0.26
N VAL A 60 6.61 4.39 1.05
CA VAL A 60 6.60 4.55 2.51
C VAL A 60 6.47 3.19 3.16
N LYS A 61 7.30 2.92 4.18
CA LYS A 61 7.28 1.66 4.93
C LYS A 61 7.02 1.97 6.41
N PRO A 62 5.73 2.07 6.79
CA PRO A 62 5.39 2.54 8.11
C PRO A 62 5.88 1.61 9.22
N ASN A 63 6.20 2.19 10.37
CA ASN A 63 6.54 1.45 11.58
C ASN A 63 5.27 0.83 12.18
N LYS A 64 4.94 -0.38 11.74
CA LYS A 64 3.74 -1.11 12.16
C LYS A 64 3.58 -1.20 13.67
N ARG A 65 4.67 -1.42 14.42
CA ARG A 65 4.62 -1.51 15.89
C ARG A 65 4.13 -0.21 16.51
N LYS A 66 4.59 0.92 16.00
CA LYS A 66 4.13 2.23 16.44
C LYS A 66 2.73 2.59 15.94
N MET A 67 2.21 1.89 14.93
CA MET A 67 0.81 2.07 14.48
C MET A 67 -0.20 1.34 15.37
N ILE A 68 0.18 0.26 16.07
CA ILE A 68 -0.75 -0.57 16.87
C ILE A 68 -1.64 0.27 17.82
N PRO A 69 -1.11 1.23 18.61
CA PRO A 69 -1.93 2.01 19.54
C PRO A 69 -3.05 2.83 18.87
N TYR A 70 -2.91 3.11 17.56
CA TYR A 70 -3.86 3.88 16.77
C TYR A 70 -4.97 3.04 16.14
N PHE A 71 -4.89 1.71 16.23
CA PHE A 71 -5.91 0.80 15.73
C PHE A 71 -6.84 0.26 16.83
N ASP A 72 -6.41 0.33 18.09
CA ASP A 72 -7.04 -0.39 19.20
C ASP A 72 -7.95 0.50 20.07
N GLN A 73 -7.91 1.83 19.89
CA GLN A 73 -8.68 2.77 20.71
C GLN A 73 -9.33 3.84 19.84
N GLU A 74 -10.63 4.08 20.04
CA GLU A 74 -11.41 5.08 19.30
C GLU A 74 -10.89 6.53 19.46
N THR A 75 -9.97 6.78 20.40
CA THR A 75 -9.50 8.11 20.79
C THR A 75 -8.02 8.38 20.54
N THR A 76 -7.21 7.38 20.17
CA THR A 76 -5.77 7.62 19.93
C THR A 76 -5.59 8.38 18.62
N LYS A 77 -5.34 9.68 18.72
CA LYS A 77 -4.99 10.56 17.60
C LYS A 77 -3.49 10.86 17.66
N PHE A 78 -2.90 11.10 16.50
CA PHE A 78 -1.54 11.65 16.46
C PHE A 78 -1.55 13.01 17.16
N ASN A 79 -0.64 13.21 18.10
CA ASN A 79 -0.57 14.45 18.88
C ASN A 79 0.26 15.52 18.16
N SER A 80 1.08 15.13 17.18
CA SER A 80 1.86 16.04 16.35
C SER A 80 2.18 15.47 14.96
N HIS A 81 2.61 16.34 14.06
CA HIS A 81 3.08 15.94 12.73
C HIS A 81 4.41 15.15 12.81
N GLU A 82 5.27 15.47 13.78
CA GLU A 82 6.52 14.75 14.02
C GLU A 82 6.27 13.29 14.43
N GLU A 83 5.25 13.06 15.25
CA GLU A 83 4.84 11.71 15.66
C GLU A 83 4.36 10.91 14.45
N PHE A 84 3.46 11.48 13.64
CA PHE A 84 2.97 10.88 12.42
C PHE A 84 4.11 10.58 11.43
N SER A 85 4.98 11.57 11.16
CA SER A 85 6.12 11.44 10.26
C SER A 85 7.13 10.38 10.75
N GLY A 86 7.34 10.29 12.06
CA GLY A 86 8.17 9.25 12.67
C GLY A 86 7.63 7.84 12.52
N ILE A 87 6.31 7.69 12.31
CA ILE A 87 5.64 6.42 12.03
C ILE A 87 5.64 6.12 10.54
N MET A 88 5.39 7.11 9.69
CA MET A 88 5.19 6.98 8.24
C MET A 88 6.48 7.21 7.42
N ARG A 89 7.62 6.74 7.94
CA ARG A 89 8.92 6.84 7.26
C ARG A 89 9.11 5.80 6.14
#